data_AF-A0A3M3JRL5-F1
#
_entry.id   AF-A0A3M3JRL5-F1
#
_cell.length_a   1.000
_cell.length_b   1.000
_cell.length_c   1.000
_cell.angle_alpha   90.00
_cell.angle_beta   90.00
_cell.angle_gamma   90.00
#
_symmetry.space_group_name_H-M   'P 1'
#
loop_
_entity.id
_entity.type
_entity.pdbx_description
1 polymer ?
#
loop_
_entity_poly.entity_id
_entity_poly.type
_entity_poly.pdbx_seq_one_letter_code
_entity_poly.pdbx_strand_id
1 'polypeptide(L)'
;MNNLKNMDNLSQKEEIFLNLYTKHKHNETSDSIKKSHGHLINDKMNFESVQELASNYMHIFGRTNGKEMFDFIQKNKVTFSDNKFKSIFSAIFNKDIEVNIDFQKIKENVFDDFDLVTKQAAIFLKEVGCNESQVKVFLSNSDKFKTIAETLVHDYFIHTRQALNPEKLEGKHLVTILNEMGNDYDNVKVVFRDAKRKDDWRYEHGLLIMPSKALVMHHHMSIDLINNLGGGYEISAIVKDKKFFDKITKDHMSYIPYDRLVGMMKKELQELEEPAKKKIKQTV
;
A
#
# COMPACT_ATOMS: atom_id res chain seq x y z
N MET A 1 -20.92 0.10 13.82
CA MET A 1 -22.11 -0.51 14.45
C MET A 1 -23.40 -0.41 13.61
N ASN A 2 -23.61 0.62 12.78
CA ASN A 2 -24.84 0.72 11.96
C ASN A 2 -24.88 -0.13 10.68
N ASN A 3 -23.74 -0.58 10.14
CA ASN A 3 -23.70 -1.37 8.89
C ASN A 3 -24.05 -2.86 9.05
N LEU A 4 -23.99 -3.40 10.27
CA LEU A 4 -24.25 -4.81 10.53
C LEU A 4 -25.73 -5.21 10.30
N LYS A 5 -26.67 -4.27 10.41
CA LYS A 5 -28.13 -4.56 10.36
C LYS A 5 -28.63 -5.08 9.01
N ASN A 6 -27.89 -4.87 7.92
CA ASN A 6 -28.30 -5.23 6.55
C ASN A 6 -27.57 -6.46 6.00
N MET A 7 -26.68 -7.09 6.77
CA MET A 7 -25.91 -8.26 6.34
C MET A 7 -26.59 -9.55 6.79
N ASP A 8 -26.45 -10.63 6.02
CA ASP A 8 -26.88 -11.95 6.49
C ASP A 8 -26.08 -12.39 7.73
N ASN A 9 -26.64 -13.32 8.51
CA ASN A 9 -26.07 -13.74 9.79
C ASN A 9 -24.66 -14.37 9.64
N LEU A 10 -24.34 -14.97 8.48
CA LEU A 10 -23.02 -15.54 8.24
C LEU A 10 -21.99 -14.43 8.02
N SER A 11 -22.33 -13.46 7.19
CA SER A 11 -21.50 -12.28 6.89
C SER A 11 -21.24 -11.42 8.13
N GLN A 12 -22.23 -11.27 9.01
CA GLN A 12 -22.04 -10.57 10.30
C GLN A 12 -21.01 -11.27 11.20
N LYS A 13 -21.07 -12.60 11.29
CA LYS A 13 -20.12 -13.40 12.08
C LYS A 13 -18.71 -13.32 11.50
N GLU A 14 -18.61 -13.32 10.17
CA GLU A 14 -17.34 -13.14 9.45
C GLU A 14 -16.71 -11.78 9.79
N GLU A 15 -17.48 -10.70 9.74
CA GLU A 15 -17.00 -9.35 10.09
C GLU A 15 -16.53 -9.27 11.56
N ILE A 16 -17.25 -9.89 12.50
CA ILE A 16 -16.85 -9.97 13.91
C ILE A 16 -15.50 -10.68 14.06
N PHE A 17 -15.30 -11.81 13.37
CA PHE A 17 -14.02 -12.52 13.39
C PHE A 17 -12.87 -11.65 12.90
N LEU A 18 -13.03 -11.04 11.73
CA LEU A 18 -11.99 -10.22 11.11
C LEU A 18 -11.61 -9.03 12.01
N ASN A 19 -12.59 -8.40 12.65
CA ASN A 19 -12.36 -7.32 13.61
C ASN A 19 -11.57 -7.80 14.85
N LEU A 20 -11.93 -8.95 15.43
CA LEU A 20 -11.20 -9.53 16.57
C LEU A 20 -9.77 -9.90 16.20
N TYR A 21 -9.57 -10.50 15.03
CA TYR A 21 -8.26 -10.88 14.55
C TYR A 21 -7.39 -9.67 14.23
N THR A 22 -7.94 -8.66 13.57
CA THR A 22 -7.25 -7.39 13.30
C THR A 22 -6.77 -6.74 14.60
N LYS A 23 -7.63 -6.69 15.62
CA LYS A 23 -7.27 -6.16 16.94
C LYS A 23 -6.16 -6.98 17.61
N HIS A 24 -6.22 -8.30 17.53
CA HIS A 24 -5.16 -9.16 18.05
C HIS A 24 -3.83 -8.89 17.35
N LYS A 25 -3.82 -8.85 16.01
CA LYS A 25 -2.62 -8.58 15.21
C LYS A 25 -2.05 -7.19 15.49
N HIS A 26 -2.92 -6.19 15.67
CA HIS A 26 -2.50 -4.84 16.07
C HIS A 26 -1.73 -4.85 17.39
N ASN A 27 -2.26 -5.54 18.41
CA ASN A 27 -1.61 -5.62 19.71
C ASN A 27 -0.24 -6.31 19.63
N GLU A 28 -0.15 -7.47 18.97
CA GLU A 28 1.12 -8.20 18.79
C GLU A 28 2.16 -7.35 18.04
N THR A 29 1.73 -6.65 16.99
CA THR A 29 2.59 -5.76 16.20
C THR A 29 3.06 -4.56 17.03
N SER A 30 2.13 -3.91 17.76
CA SER A 30 2.40 -2.77 18.65
C SER A 30 3.43 -3.15 19.72
N ASP A 31 3.25 -4.30 20.38
CA ASP A 31 4.16 -4.78 21.43
C ASP A 31 5.53 -5.15 20.87
N SER A 32 5.57 -5.80 19.70
CA SER A 32 6.82 -6.13 19.00
C SER A 32 7.63 -4.87 18.66
N ILE A 33 6.97 -3.82 18.16
CA ILE A 33 7.62 -2.55 17.80
C ILE A 33 8.07 -1.80 19.05
N LYS A 34 7.24 -1.70 20.08
CA LYS A 34 7.64 -1.08 21.37
C LYS A 34 8.87 -1.78 21.95
N LYS A 35 8.98 -3.11 21.80
CA LYS A 35 10.14 -3.88 22.28
C LYS A 35 11.40 -3.68 21.43
N SER A 36 11.28 -3.70 20.10
CA SER A 36 12.43 -3.68 19.18
C SER A 36 12.87 -2.27 18.77
N HIS A 37 11.91 -1.36 18.63
CA HIS A 37 12.09 0.01 18.13
C HIS A 37 11.64 1.07 19.16
N GLY A 38 11.40 0.68 20.42
CA GLY A 38 10.96 1.62 21.47
C GLY A 38 11.89 2.82 21.67
N HIS A 39 13.18 2.67 21.32
CA HIS A 39 14.14 3.78 21.34
C HIS A 39 13.86 4.88 20.30
N LEU A 40 13.10 4.57 19.23
CA LEU A 40 12.64 5.55 18.24
C LEU A 40 11.44 6.36 18.74
N ILE A 41 10.70 5.83 19.72
CA ILE A 41 9.51 6.47 20.29
C ILE A 41 9.96 7.48 21.35
N ASN A 42 9.79 8.76 21.05
CA ASN A 42 10.08 9.84 21.99
C ASN A 42 9.27 11.10 21.67
N ASP A 43 9.24 12.03 22.62
CA ASP A 43 8.46 13.28 22.53
C ASP A 43 8.96 14.25 21.43
N LYS A 44 10.08 13.94 20.76
CA LYS A 44 10.72 14.76 19.72
C LYS A 44 10.70 14.12 18.33
N MET A 45 9.84 13.13 18.09
CA MET A 45 9.69 12.53 16.76
C MET A 45 9.33 13.59 15.71
N ASN A 46 10.16 13.72 14.68
CA ASN A 46 9.86 14.53 13.51
C ASN A 46 9.01 13.74 12.49
N PHE A 47 8.55 14.39 11.42
CA PHE A 47 7.71 13.71 10.41
C PHE A 47 8.39 12.50 9.77
N GLU A 48 9.70 12.56 9.55
CA GLU A 48 10.44 11.42 8.99
C GLU A 48 10.46 10.22 9.94
N SER A 49 10.68 10.47 11.23
CA SER A 49 10.67 9.42 12.27
C SER A 49 9.28 8.80 12.42
N VAL A 50 8.23 9.62 12.32
CA VAL A 50 6.83 9.15 12.32
C VAL A 50 6.54 8.28 11.10
N GLN A 51 6.98 8.70 9.91
CA GLN A 51 6.82 7.93 8.68
C GLN A 51 7.59 6.60 8.76
N GLU A 52 8.84 6.61 9.24
CA GLU A 52 9.63 5.40 9.44
C GLU A 52 8.97 4.42 10.40
N LEU A 53 8.51 4.91 11.56
CA LEU A 53 7.84 4.09 12.56
C LEU A 53 6.53 3.48 12.01
N ALA A 54 5.77 4.25 11.23
CA ALA A 54 4.56 3.77 10.58
C ALA A 54 4.86 2.73 9.50
N SER A 55 5.86 2.95 8.65
CA SER A 55 6.28 1.97 7.64
C SER A 55 6.74 0.67 8.27
N ASN A 56 7.50 0.74 9.37
CA ASN A 56 7.91 -0.44 10.15
C ASN A 56 6.69 -1.18 10.72
N TYR A 57 5.68 -0.45 11.21
CA TYR A 57 4.41 -1.02 11.60
C TYR A 57 3.73 -1.76 10.46
N MET A 58 3.54 -1.10 9.32
CA MET A 58 2.86 -1.70 8.17
C MET A 58 3.60 -2.95 7.68
N HIS A 59 4.93 -2.92 7.66
CA HIS A 59 5.75 -4.07 7.30
C HIS A 59 5.55 -5.25 8.26
N ILE A 60 5.65 -5.03 9.57
CA ILE A 60 5.51 -6.11 10.56
C ILE A 60 4.06 -6.62 10.61
N PHE A 61 3.08 -5.74 10.46
CA PHE A 61 1.67 -6.09 10.42
C PHE A 61 1.34 -7.00 9.23
N GLY A 62 1.81 -6.63 8.03
CA GLY A 62 1.59 -7.37 6.79
C GLY A 62 2.33 -8.72 6.72
N ARG A 63 3.27 -8.99 7.64
CA ARG A 63 3.88 -10.31 7.76
C ARG A 63 2.89 -11.29 8.38
N THR A 64 2.41 -12.19 7.53
CA THR A 64 1.64 -13.36 7.93
C THR A 64 2.57 -14.42 8.49
N ASN A 65 2.27 -14.89 9.70
CA ASN A 65 2.84 -16.11 10.23
C ASN A 65 1.69 -17.10 10.43
N GLY A 66 1.61 -18.16 9.60
CA GLY A 66 0.57 -19.17 9.73
C GLY A 66 0.50 -19.78 11.14
N LYS A 67 1.63 -19.78 11.87
CA LYS A 67 1.70 -20.19 13.27
C LYS A 67 1.00 -19.22 14.22
N GLU A 68 1.20 -17.91 14.06
CA GLU A 68 0.53 -16.89 14.88
C GLU A 68 -1.00 -16.98 14.73
N MET A 69 -1.46 -17.16 13.49
CA MET A 69 -2.87 -17.33 13.23
C MET A 69 -3.41 -18.62 13.84
N PHE A 70 -2.66 -19.72 13.76
CA PHE A 70 -2.99 -20.97 14.43
C PHE A 70 -3.05 -20.82 15.95
N ASP A 71 -2.10 -20.11 16.56
CA ASP A 71 -2.07 -19.85 18.00
C ASP A 71 -3.27 -18.99 18.45
N PHE A 72 -3.64 -17.96 17.67
CA PHE A 72 -4.87 -17.19 17.89
C PHE A 72 -6.12 -18.06 17.83
N ILE A 73 -6.19 -18.94 16.82
CA ILE A 73 -7.26 -19.90 16.60
C ILE A 73 -7.40 -20.84 17.81
N GLN A 74 -6.30 -21.44 18.27
CA GLN A 74 -6.31 -22.32 19.45
C GLN A 74 -6.72 -21.57 20.71
N LYS A 75 -6.16 -20.39 20.96
CA LYS A 75 -6.48 -19.55 22.12
C LYS A 75 -7.96 -19.15 22.17
N ASN A 76 -8.58 -18.93 21.01
CA ASN A 76 -9.99 -18.57 20.87
C ASN A 76 -10.89 -19.78 20.53
N LYS A 77 -10.38 -21.01 20.73
CA LYS A 77 -11.10 -22.29 20.55
C LYS A 77 -11.74 -22.45 19.16
N VAL A 78 -10.98 -22.12 18.11
CA VAL A 78 -11.35 -22.32 16.71
C VAL A 78 -11.03 -23.75 16.26
N THR A 79 -12.06 -24.52 15.91
CA THR A 79 -11.99 -25.86 15.31
C THR A 79 -12.03 -25.77 13.78
N PHE A 80 -11.65 -26.81 13.06
CA PHE A 80 -11.65 -26.81 11.58
C PHE A 80 -12.67 -27.83 11.04
N SER A 81 -13.25 -27.56 9.88
CA SER A 81 -13.74 -28.62 8.96
C SER A 81 -13.39 -28.23 7.55
N ASP A 82 -12.89 -29.18 6.76
CA ASP A 82 -12.82 -29.14 5.29
C ASP A 82 -12.52 -27.74 4.72
N ASN A 83 -11.36 -27.18 5.10
CA ASN A 83 -10.83 -25.86 4.69
C ASN A 83 -11.60 -24.62 5.19
N LYS A 84 -12.32 -24.72 6.32
CA LYS A 84 -13.06 -23.62 6.96
C LYS A 84 -12.72 -23.50 8.46
N PHE A 85 -12.58 -22.27 8.96
CA PHE A 85 -12.38 -21.98 10.40
C PHE A 85 -13.72 -21.96 11.17
N LYS A 86 -13.98 -22.95 12.02
CA LYS A 86 -15.11 -22.97 12.97
C LYS A 86 -14.72 -22.28 14.29
N SER A 87 -15.21 -21.08 14.63
CA SER A 87 -15.40 -20.66 16.05
C SER A 87 -15.86 -19.24 16.17
N ILE A 88 -16.46 -18.94 17.32
CA ILE A 88 -16.12 -17.70 18.04
C ILE A 88 -16.50 -17.68 19.55
N PHE A 89 -17.26 -18.61 20.16
CA PHE A 89 -18.05 -18.24 21.36
C PHE A 89 -18.12 -19.18 22.59
N SER A 90 -17.12 -20.02 22.88
CA SER A 90 -17.26 -20.95 24.02
C SER A 90 -16.90 -20.38 25.41
N ALA A 91 -16.31 -19.19 25.54
CA ALA A 91 -15.88 -18.68 26.86
C ALA A 91 -16.93 -17.83 27.60
N ILE A 92 -17.82 -17.13 26.89
CA ILE A 92 -18.76 -16.16 27.50
C ILE A 92 -20.23 -16.62 27.39
N PHE A 93 -20.58 -17.39 26.36
CA PHE A 93 -21.99 -17.65 26.02
C PHE A 93 -22.37 -19.11 25.81
N ASN A 94 -21.45 -20.05 26.02
CA ASN A 94 -21.70 -21.49 25.97
C ASN A 94 -22.42 -21.95 24.67
N LYS A 95 -22.09 -21.31 23.53
CA LYS A 95 -22.66 -21.62 22.22
C LYS A 95 -21.55 -21.69 21.17
N ASP A 96 -21.57 -22.75 20.37
CA ASP A 96 -20.69 -22.87 19.21
C ASP A 96 -21.26 -22.01 18.08
N ILE A 97 -20.44 -21.11 17.54
CA ILE A 97 -20.78 -20.29 16.38
C ILE A 97 -19.99 -20.82 15.18
N GLU A 98 -20.71 -21.27 14.15
CA GLU A 98 -20.14 -21.62 12.85
C GLU A 98 -19.87 -20.34 12.05
N VAL A 99 -18.64 -20.22 11.54
CA VAL A 99 -18.18 -19.15 10.66
C VAL A 99 -17.44 -19.81 9.50
N ASN A 100 -17.54 -19.28 8.29
CA ASN A 100 -16.94 -19.87 7.09
C ASN A 100 -15.81 -18.99 6.56
N ILE A 101 -14.67 -18.98 7.24
CA ILE A 101 -13.53 -18.16 6.84
C ILE A 101 -12.40 -19.06 6.33
N ASP A 102 -11.77 -18.61 5.25
CA ASP A 102 -10.57 -19.19 4.63
C ASP A 102 -9.36 -18.29 4.97
N PHE A 103 -8.18 -18.87 5.10
CA PHE A 103 -6.93 -18.14 5.31
C PHE A 103 -6.70 -17.10 4.21
N GLN A 104 -7.03 -17.45 2.97
CA GLN A 104 -6.88 -16.54 1.85
C GLN A 104 -7.76 -15.29 2.01
N LYS A 105 -9.00 -15.45 2.51
CA LYS A 105 -9.87 -14.29 2.83
C LYS A 105 -9.29 -13.43 3.95
N ILE A 106 -8.64 -14.01 4.96
CA ILE A 106 -8.02 -13.24 6.04
C ILE A 106 -6.79 -12.50 5.50
N LYS A 107 -5.98 -13.16 4.68
CA LYS A 107 -4.90 -12.55 3.91
C LYS A 107 -5.38 -11.30 3.18
N GLU A 108 -6.38 -11.47 2.32
CA GLU A 108 -6.94 -10.39 1.51
C GLU A 108 -7.56 -9.25 2.32
N ASN A 109 -8.33 -9.56 3.37
CA ASN A 109 -9.11 -8.55 4.10
C ASN A 109 -8.40 -7.92 5.31
N VAL A 110 -7.29 -8.51 5.76
CA VAL A 110 -6.56 -8.03 6.95
C VAL A 110 -5.14 -7.61 6.58
N PHE A 111 -4.39 -8.49 5.92
CA PHE A 111 -2.96 -8.30 5.71
C PHE A 111 -2.64 -7.54 4.43
N ASP A 112 -3.38 -7.83 3.36
CA ASP A 112 -3.20 -7.26 2.04
C ASP A 112 -4.09 -6.00 1.83
N ASP A 113 -5.03 -5.69 2.73
CA ASP A 113 -5.87 -4.47 2.67
C ASP A 113 -5.04 -3.24 3.12
N PHE A 114 -4.53 -2.49 2.14
CA PHE A 114 -3.57 -1.41 2.38
C PHE A 114 -4.17 -0.29 3.23
N ASP A 115 -5.45 0.02 3.03
CA ASP A 115 -6.18 1.04 3.78
C ASP A 115 -6.36 0.63 5.25
N LEU A 116 -6.69 -0.65 5.51
CA LEU A 116 -6.79 -1.16 6.85
C LEU A 116 -5.45 -1.11 7.58
N VAL A 117 -4.38 -1.60 6.95
CA VAL A 117 -3.03 -1.60 7.54
C VAL A 117 -2.56 -0.17 7.83
N THR A 118 -2.81 0.77 6.92
CA THR A 118 -2.53 2.21 7.11
C THR A 118 -3.31 2.78 8.30
N LYS A 119 -4.59 2.41 8.46
CA LYS A 119 -5.41 2.83 9.61
C LYS A 119 -4.88 2.26 10.92
N GLN A 120 -4.47 0.99 10.96
CA GLN A 120 -3.88 0.38 12.15
C GLN A 120 -2.55 1.05 12.52
N ALA A 121 -1.71 1.37 11.54
CA ALA A 121 -0.49 2.16 11.77
C ALA A 121 -0.81 3.54 12.38
N ALA A 122 -1.84 4.23 11.86
CA ALA A 122 -2.27 5.52 12.40
C ALA A 122 -2.82 5.42 13.83
N ILE A 123 -3.52 4.32 14.18
CA ILE A 123 -3.96 4.05 15.56
C ILE A 123 -2.73 3.87 16.45
N PHE A 124 -1.77 3.04 16.02
CA PHE A 124 -0.53 2.82 16.75
C PHE A 124 0.26 4.11 17.00
N LEU A 125 0.41 4.99 15.99
CA LEU A 125 1.08 6.27 16.14
C LEU A 125 0.43 7.13 17.26
N LYS A 126 -0.90 7.12 17.37
CA LYS A 126 -1.61 7.83 18.46
C LYS A 126 -1.34 7.19 19.81
N GLU A 127 -1.31 5.85 19.89
CA GLU A 127 -1.03 5.12 21.14
C GLU A 127 0.37 5.41 21.69
N VAL A 128 1.33 5.70 20.82
CA VAL A 128 2.72 6.02 21.19
C VAL A 128 2.98 7.51 21.37
N GLY A 129 1.93 8.35 21.34
CA GLY A 129 2.01 9.77 21.67
C GLY A 129 2.21 10.73 20.49
N CYS A 130 2.12 10.27 19.24
CA CYS A 130 2.14 11.19 18.09
C CYS A 130 0.91 12.10 18.08
N ASN A 131 1.12 13.38 17.83
CA ASN A 131 0.04 14.36 17.77
C ASN A 131 -0.78 14.24 16.46
N GLU A 132 -1.95 14.89 16.43
CA GLU A 132 -2.84 14.81 15.28
C GLU A 132 -2.22 15.30 13.97
N SER A 133 -1.37 16.32 14.03
CA SER A 133 -0.72 16.88 12.83
C SER A 133 0.22 15.87 12.19
N GLN A 134 1.05 15.22 13.01
CA GLN A 134 1.95 14.14 12.59
C GLN A 134 1.17 12.98 11.94
N VAL A 135 0.09 12.53 12.58
CA VAL A 135 -0.72 11.43 12.04
C VAL A 135 -1.43 11.84 10.75
N LYS A 136 -1.93 13.08 10.64
CA LYS A 136 -2.54 13.62 9.41
C LYS A 136 -1.53 13.68 8.25
N VAL A 137 -0.29 14.06 8.51
CA VAL A 137 0.78 14.06 7.49
C VAL A 137 1.06 12.64 7.00
N PHE A 138 1.20 11.65 7.89
CA PHE A 138 1.37 10.24 7.52
C PHE A 138 0.21 9.72 6.64
N LEU A 139 -1.04 9.99 7.05
CA LEU A 139 -2.23 9.58 6.30
C LEU A 139 -2.26 10.25 4.91
N SER A 140 -1.96 11.55 4.85
CA SER A 140 -1.88 12.28 3.59
C SER A 140 -0.78 11.73 2.68
N ASN A 141 0.38 11.37 3.23
CA ASN A 141 1.47 10.75 2.47
C ASN A 141 1.03 9.39 1.89
N SER A 142 0.32 8.58 2.68
CA SER A 142 -0.21 7.27 2.25
C SER A 142 -1.28 7.41 1.16
N ASP A 143 -2.17 8.39 1.26
CA ASP A 143 -3.16 8.68 0.22
C ASP A 143 -2.52 9.14 -1.09
N LYS A 144 -1.55 10.05 -1.02
CA LYS A 144 -0.77 10.46 -2.19
C LYS A 144 0.00 9.30 -2.81
N PHE A 145 0.54 8.40 -1.97
CA PHE A 145 1.22 7.20 -2.45
C PHE A 145 0.29 6.32 -3.28
N LYS A 146 -0.96 6.08 -2.83
CA LYS A 146 -1.95 5.35 -3.64
C LYS A 146 -2.12 5.97 -5.02
N THR A 147 -2.29 7.29 -5.10
CA THR A 147 -2.45 8.00 -6.40
C THR A 147 -1.23 7.85 -7.32
N ILE A 148 -0.01 8.00 -6.77
CA ILE A 148 1.22 7.81 -7.55
C ILE A 148 1.38 6.34 -7.97
N ALA A 149 1.05 5.40 -7.07
CA ALA A 149 1.09 3.98 -7.35
C ALA A 149 0.12 3.58 -8.46
N GLU A 150 -1.09 4.13 -8.50
CA GLU A 150 -2.02 3.88 -9.62
C GLU A 150 -1.39 4.22 -10.97
N THR A 151 -0.84 5.44 -11.07
CA THR A 151 -0.15 5.91 -12.27
C THR A 151 0.99 4.97 -12.65
N LEU A 152 1.87 4.66 -11.69
CA LEU A 152 3.03 3.82 -11.92
C LEU A 152 2.65 2.40 -12.36
N VAL A 153 1.60 1.81 -11.78
CA VAL A 153 1.14 0.46 -12.12
C VAL A 153 0.58 0.44 -13.54
N HIS A 154 -0.22 1.42 -13.93
CA HIS A 154 -0.70 1.54 -15.31
C HIS A 154 0.45 1.70 -16.30
N ASP A 155 1.35 2.65 -16.03
CA ASP A 155 2.53 2.92 -16.85
C ASP A 155 3.38 1.68 -17.02
N TYR A 156 3.63 0.93 -15.93
CA TYR A 156 4.44 -0.29 -15.97
C TYR A 156 3.92 -1.31 -16.98
N PHE A 157 2.64 -1.66 -16.91
CA PHE A 157 2.07 -2.68 -17.80
C PHE A 157 1.99 -2.20 -19.26
N ILE A 158 1.80 -0.90 -19.49
CA ILE A 158 1.81 -0.32 -20.84
C ILE A 158 3.21 -0.31 -21.44
N HIS A 159 4.20 0.21 -20.71
CA HIS A 159 5.58 0.35 -21.19
C HIS A 159 6.23 -1.02 -21.39
N THR A 160 5.99 -1.97 -20.48
CA THR A 160 6.55 -3.33 -20.59
C THR A 160 5.74 -4.24 -21.52
N ARG A 161 4.56 -3.80 -21.98
CA ARG A 161 3.62 -4.57 -22.82
C ARG A 161 3.23 -5.92 -22.19
N GLN A 162 3.09 -5.93 -20.86
CA GLN A 162 2.71 -7.13 -20.10
C GLN A 162 1.22 -7.11 -19.77
N ALA A 163 0.62 -8.30 -19.64
CA ALA A 163 -0.73 -8.42 -19.09
C ALA A 163 -0.75 -7.99 -17.61
N LEU A 164 -1.86 -7.37 -17.20
CA LEU A 164 -2.09 -7.01 -15.79
C LEU A 164 -2.01 -8.26 -14.91
N ASN A 165 -0.95 -8.34 -14.10
CA ASN A 165 -0.79 -9.38 -13.10
C ASN A 165 0.01 -8.80 -11.90
N PRO A 166 -0.58 -8.73 -10.69
CA PRO A 166 0.10 -8.16 -9.53
C PRO A 166 1.39 -8.89 -9.15
N GLU A 167 1.51 -10.19 -9.46
CA GLU A 167 2.73 -10.98 -9.23
C GLU A 167 3.95 -10.45 -10.01
N LYS A 168 3.72 -9.68 -11.09
CA LYS A 168 4.81 -9.03 -11.84
C LYS A 168 5.45 -7.87 -11.10
N LEU A 169 4.76 -7.33 -10.09
CA LEU A 169 5.21 -6.20 -9.27
C LEU A 169 5.51 -6.62 -7.83
N GLU A 170 4.96 -7.75 -7.36
CA GLU A 170 5.23 -8.28 -6.04
C GLU A 170 6.72 -8.57 -5.83
N GLY A 171 7.26 -8.07 -4.73
CA GLY A 171 8.67 -8.23 -4.38
C GLY A 171 9.62 -7.35 -5.18
N LYS A 172 9.13 -6.55 -6.14
CA LYS A 172 9.97 -5.63 -6.90
C LYS A 172 10.15 -4.32 -6.16
N HIS A 173 11.40 -3.87 -6.18
CA HIS A 173 11.77 -2.54 -5.75
C HIS A 173 11.40 -1.50 -6.83
N LEU A 174 10.96 -0.31 -6.42
CA LEU A 174 10.56 0.78 -7.31
C LEU A 174 11.58 1.12 -8.40
N VAL A 175 12.87 1.13 -8.06
CA VAL A 175 13.96 1.35 -9.05
C VAL A 175 13.98 0.26 -10.12
N THR A 176 13.74 -1.00 -9.77
CA THR A 176 13.66 -2.10 -10.74
C THR A 176 12.46 -1.90 -11.67
N ILE A 177 11.31 -1.50 -11.13
CA ILE A 177 10.10 -1.19 -11.90
C ILE A 177 10.39 -0.07 -12.92
N LEU A 178 11.02 1.03 -12.48
CA LEU A 178 11.38 2.15 -13.34
C LEU A 178 12.39 1.76 -14.42
N ASN A 179 13.43 0.99 -14.07
CA ASN A 179 14.43 0.53 -15.03
C ASN A 179 13.83 -0.38 -16.12
N GLU A 180 12.87 -1.24 -15.76
CA GLU A 180 12.16 -2.11 -16.72
C GLU A 180 11.29 -1.32 -17.71
N MET A 181 10.78 -0.15 -17.31
CA MET A 181 10.04 0.75 -18.22
C MET A 181 10.94 1.50 -19.21
N GLY A 182 12.25 1.50 -18.96
CA GLY A 182 13.26 2.09 -19.84
C GLY A 182 13.55 3.57 -19.57
N ASN A 183 14.61 4.08 -20.21
CA ASN A 183 15.14 5.42 -19.98
C ASN A 183 14.21 6.56 -20.46
N ASP A 184 13.26 6.25 -21.33
CA ASP A 184 12.31 7.22 -21.88
C ASP A 184 11.13 7.48 -20.93
N TYR A 185 11.01 6.70 -19.85
CA TYR A 185 9.99 6.92 -18.82
C TYR A 185 10.43 8.02 -17.84
N ASP A 186 9.68 9.12 -17.78
CA ASP A 186 10.02 10.27 -16.94
C ASP A 186 8.86 10.76 -16.03
N ASN A 187 7.71 10.07 -16.09
CA ASN A 187 6.49 10.49 -15.41
C ASN A 187 6.63 10.43 -13.87
N VAL A 188 7.23 9.36 -13.35
CA VAL A 188 7.52 9.20 -11.92
C VAL A 188 9.04 9.18 -11.69
N LYS A 189 9.50 10.01 -10.75
CA LYS A 189 10.93 10.13 -10.40
C LYS A 189 11.18 9.75 -8.95
N VAL A 190 12.35 9.17 -8.68
CA VAL A 190 12.77 8.74 -7.34
C VAL A 190 14.12 9.34 -7.01
N VAL A 191 14.23 9.92 -5.82
CA VAL A 191 15.47 10.50 -5.29
C VAL A 191 15.71 9.98 -3.88
N PHE A 192 16.90 9.41 -3.65
CA PHE A 192 17.32 8.96 -2.31
C PHE A 192 18.04 10.11 -1.60
N ARG A 193 17.53 10.50 -0.42
CA ARG A 193 17.98 11.69 0.32
C ARG A 193 19.08 11.42 1.32
N ASP A 194 19.21 10.17 1.75
CA ASP A 194 20.20 9.71 2.72
C ASP A 194 21.39 8.98 2.06
N ALA A 195 21.46 9.01 0.72
CA ALA A 195 22.58 8.53 -0.07
C ALA A 195 23.66 9.61 -0.20
N LYS A 196 24.94 9.25 -0.04
CA LYS A 196 26.07 10.15 -0.39
C LYS A 196 26.43 10.02 -1.86
N ARG A 197 26.18 8.87 -2.47
CA ARG A 197 26.42 8.58 -3.89
C ARG A 197 25.18 7.95 -4.51
N LYS A 198 25.06 8.11 -5.82
CA LYS A 198 23.97 7.55 -6.62
C LYS A 198 23.88 6.02 -6.57
N ASP A 199 25.00 5.36 -6.26
CA ASP A 199 25.15 3.90 -6.24
C ASP A 199 25.30 3.32 -4.82
N ASP A 200 24.83 4.03 -3.78
CA ASP A 200 24.87 3.54 -2.38
C ASP A 200 23.86 2.41 -2.09
N TRP A 201 23.58 1.57 -3.08
CA TRP A 201 22.66 0.44 -2.97
C TRP A 201 23.41 -0.88 -2.78
N ARG A 202 22.71 -1.87 -2.22
CA ARG A 202 23.24 -3.21 -1.98
C ARG A 202 22.20 -4.27 -2.30
N TYR A 203 22.63 -5.45 -2.73
CA TYR A 203 21.76 -6.62 -2.84
C TYR A 203 21.97 -7.52 -1.62
N GLU A 204 20.93 -7.71 -0.81
CA GLU A 204 20.96 -8.57 0.38
C GLU A 204 19.72 -9.46 0.41
N HIS A 205 19.90 -10.76 0.67
CA HIS A 205 18.81 -11.73 0.75
C HIS A 205 17.86 -11.74 -0.48
N GLY A 206 18.41 -11.48 -1.67
CA GLY A 206 17.64 -11.42 -2.92
C GLY A 206 16.85 -10.12 -3.12
N LEU A 207 17.08 -9.10 -2.28
CA LEU A 207 16.40 -7.81 -2.34
C LEU A 207 17.38 -6.69 -2.71
N LEU A 208 16.94 -5.76 -3.55
CA LEU A 208 17.62 -4.50 -3.77
C LEU A 208 17.36 -3.57 -2.59
N ILE A 209 18.38 -3.27 -1.80
CA ILE A 209 18.28 -2.38 -0.65
C ILE A 209 18.91 -1.04 -1.05
N MET A 210 18.08 -0.01 -1.11
CA MET A 210 18.52 1.37 -1.29
C MET A 210 18.72 2.05 0.07
N PRO A 211 19.27 3.28 0.10
CA PRO A 211 19.17 4.15 1.28
C PRO A 211 17.71 4.30 1.75
N SER A 212 17.50 4.45 3.05
CA SER A 212 16.20 4.27 3.70
C SER A 212 15.21 5.40 3.45
N LYS A 213 15.64 6.53 2.88
CA LYS A 213 14.81 7.72 2.66
C LYS A 213 14.71 8.05 1.17
N ALA A 214 13.65 7.58 0.53
CA ALA A 214 13.31 7.94 -0.84
C ALA A 214 12.24 9.03 -0.89
N LEU A 215 12.37 9.95 -1.84
CA LEU A 215 11.36 10.90 -2.26
C LEU A 215 10.87 10.47 -3.64
N VAL A 216 9.58 10.20 -3.78
CA VAL A 216 8.96 9.89 -5.07
C VAL A 216 8.14 11.09 -5.52
N MET A 217 8.29 11.48 -6.79
CA MET A 217 7.68 12.68 -7.36
C MET A 217 6.92 12.33 -8.63
N HIS A 218 5.71 12.87 -8.74
CA HIS A 218 4.87 12.82 -9.94
C HIS A 218 4.18 14.18 -10.07
N HIS A 219 4.56 14.94 -11.10
CA HIS A 219 4.14 16.34 -11.28
C HIS A 219 4.35 17.21 -10.02
N HIS A 220 3.26 17.73 -9.44
CA HIS A 220 3.26 18.57 -8.24
C HIS A 220 3.11 17.75 -6.94
N MET A 221 2.96 16.42 -7.06
CA MET A 221 2.85 15.52 -5.92
C MET A 221 4.23 14.96 -5.58
N SER A 222 4.55 14.99 -4.29
CA SER A 222 5.70 14.29 -3.73
C SER A 222 5.28 13.50 -2.49
N ILE A 223 5.94 12.36 -2.31
CA ILE A 223 5.76 11.47 -1.16
C ILE A 223 7.10 11.01 -0.62
N ASP A 224 7.14 10.80 0.69
CA ASP A 224 8.28 10.23 1.38
C ASP A 224 8.05 8.72 1.54
N LEU A 225 8.93 7.91 0.95
CA LEU A 225 9.02 6.47 1.23
C LEU A 225 10.20 6.25 2.18
N ILE A 226 9.89 6.09 3.46
CA ILE A 226 10.90 5.90 4.51
C ILE A 226 10.69 4.53 5.14
N ASN A 227 11.65 3.63 4.95
CA ASN A 227 11.56 2.24 5.39
C ASN A 227 12.96 1.69 5.68
N ASN A 228 13.11 0.91 6.75
CA ASN A 228 14.36 0.25 7.13
C ASN A 228 14.84 -0.80 6.12
N LEU A 229 13.98 -1.25 5.19
CA LEU A 229 14.32 -2.13 4.05
C LEU A 229 14.78 -1.37 2.80
N GLY A 230 15.01 -0.06 2.89
CA GLY A 230 15.49 0.75 1.78
C GLY A 230 14.36 1.21 0.86
N GLY A 231 13.44 2.05 1.41
CA GLY A 231 12.22 2.59 0.78
C GLY A 231 12.04 2.39 -0.73
N GLY A 232 10.90 1.84 -1.13
CA GLY A 232 10.59 1.50 -2.53
C GLY A 232 9.91 0.16 -2.76
N TYR A 233 9.62 -0.60 -1.69
CA TYR A 233 8.85 -1.86 -1.75
C TYR A 233 7.34 -1.66 -1.51
N GLU A 234 6.90 -0.44 -1.26
CA GLU A 234 5.51 -0.12 -0.94
C GLU A 234 4.57 -0.47 -2.11
N ILE A 235 5.07 -0.45 -3.35
CA ILE A 235 4.32 -0.93 -4.52
C ILE A 235 3.99 -2.42 -4.38
N SER A 236 4.91 -3.23 -3.86
CA SER A 236 4.66 -4.64 -3.59
C SER A 236 3.56 -4.87 -2.54
N ALA A 237 3.35 -3.92 -1.63
CA ALA A 237 2.29 -4.00 -0.63
C ALA A 237 0.94 -3.64 -1.23
N ILE A 238 0.85 -2.52 -1.96
CA ILE A 238 -0.43 -2.02 -2.49
C ILE A 238 -0.98 -2.86 -3.64
N VAL A 239 -0.14 -3.50 -4.46
CA VAL A 239 -0.64 -4.37 -5.56
C VAL A 239 -1.30 -5.67 -5.07
N LYS A 240 -1.10 -6.02 -3.79
CA LYS A 240 -1.81 -7.14 -3.14
C LYS A 240 -3.21 -6.76 -2.69
N ASP A 241 -3.47 -5.46 -2.52
CA ASP A 241 -4.80 -4.97 -2.19
C ASP A 241 -5.72 -5.21 -3.39
N LYS A 242 -6.66 -6.14 -3.18
CA LYS A 242 -7.62 -6.56 -4.20
C LYS A 242 -8.47 -5.39 -4.70
N LYS A 243 -8.93 -4.51 -3.82
CA LYS A 243 -9.77 -3.36 -4.21
C LYS A 243 -8.98 -2.40 -5.08
N PHE A 244 -7.72 -2.17 -4.73
CA PHE A 244 -6.81 -1.37 -5.53
C PHE A 244 -6.60 -2.00 -6.92
N PHE A 245 -6.26 -3.29 -6.99
CA PHE A 245 -5.94 -3.92 -8.27
C PHE A 245 -7.18 -4.16 -9.16
N ASP A 246 -8.35 -4.40 -8.56
CA ASP A 246 -9.63 -4.44 -9.28
C ASP A 246 -9.93 -3.09 -9.94
N LYS A 247 -9.64 -1.98 -9.25
CA LYS A 247 -9.74 -0.62 -9.81
C LYS A 247 -8.78 -0.44 -10.99
N ILE A 248 -7.50 -0.80 -10.82
CA ILE A 248 -6.52 -0.75 -11.92
C ILE A 248 -7.03 -1.52 -13.12
N THR A 249 -7.50 -2.74 -12.92
CA THR A 249 -7.98 -3.61 -14.01
C THR A 249 -9.13 -2.99 -14.78
N LYS A 250 -10.07 -2.36 -14.08
CA LYS A 250 -11.20 -1.65 -14.70
C LYS A 250 -10.74 -0.43 -15.50
N ASP A 251 -9.83 0.37 -14.93
CA ASP A 251 -9.47 1.68 -15.48
C ASP A 251 -8.39 1.57 -16.59
N HIS A 252 -7.63 0.46 -16.62
CA HIS A 252 -6.45 0.30 -17.49
C HIS A 252 -6.78 0.37 -18.98
N MET A 253 -7.94 -0.14 -19.39
CA MET A 253 -8.36 -0.10 -20.80
C MET A 253 -8.58 1.31 -21.33
N SER A 254 -8.90 2.26 -20.45
CA SER A 254 -9.12 3.68 -20.77
C SER A 254 -7.95 4.57 -20.36
N TYR A 255 -6.91 4.01 -19.74
CA TYR A 255 -5.77 4.77 -19.26
C TYR A 255 -4.92 5.27 -20.43
N ILE A 256 -4.63 6.57 -20.42
CA ILE A 256 -3.73 7.21 -21.38
C ILE A 256 -2.53 7.74 -20.59
N PRO A 257 -1.31 7.22 -20.82
CA PRO A 257 -0.09 7.74 -20.22
C PRO A 257 0.04 9.26 -20.43
N TYR A 258 0.57 9.96 -19.43
CA TYR A 258 0.59 11.42 -19.41
C TYR A 258 1.41 12.01 -20.58
N ASP A 259 2.56 11.42 -20.89
CA ASP A 259 3.41 11.79 -22.03
C ASP A 259 2.64 11.73 -23.36
N ARG A 260 1.84 10.68 -23.55
CA ARG A 260 0.98 10.51 -24.72
C ARG A 260 -0.15 11.54 -24.74
N LEU A 261 -0.76 11.82 -23.59
CA LEU A 261 -1.80 12.85 -23.46
C LEU A 261 -1.25 14.23 -23.83
N VAL A 262 -0.08 14.60 -23.31
CA VAL A 262 0.59 15.87 -23.64
C VAL A 262 0.93 15.93 -25.14
N GLY A 263 1.40 14.82 -25.71
CA GLY A 263 1.63 14.72 -27.16
C GLY A 263 0.37 14.98 -27.98
N MET A 264 -0.77 14.37 -27.59
CA MET A 264 -2.06 14.58 -28.23
C MET A 264 -2.53 16.04 -28.12
N MET A 265 -2.47 16.62 -26.91
CA MET A 265 -2.88 18.02 -26.69
C MET A 265 -2.00 19.01 -27.47
N LYS A 266 -0.68 18.79 -27.53
CA LYS A 266 0.22 19.63 -28.33
C LYS A 266 -0.13 19.57 -29.82
N LYS A 267 -0.48 18.38 -30.32
CA LYS A 267 -0.89 18.20 -31.71
C LYS A 267 -2.21 18.92 -32.01
N GLU A 268 -3.20 18.77 -31.13
CA GLU A 268 -4.49 19.48 -31.25
C GLU A 268 -4.30 21.01 -31.23
N LEU A 269 -3.45 21.54 -30.34
CA LEU A 269 -3.14 22.97 -30.29
C LEU A 269 -2.46 23.45 -31.57
N GLN A 270 -1.55 22.68 -32.14
CA GLN A 270 -0.92 23.00 -33.43
C GLN A 270 -1.93 23.01 -34.58
N GLU A 271 -2.83 22.02 -34.63
CA GLU A 271 -3.90 21.93 -35.62
C GLU A 271 -4.93 23.07 -35.51
N LEU A 272 -5.15 23.62 -34.30
CA LEU A 272 -5.97 24.81 -34.06
C LEU A 272 -5.25 26.13 -34.45
N GLU A 273 -3.92 26.18 -34.36
CA GLU A 273 -3.12 27.34 -34.77
C GLU A 273 -2.93 27.45 -36.31
N GLU A 274 -2.88 26.33 -37.03
CA GLU A 274 -2.73 26.32 -38.50
C GLU A 274 -3.81 27.12 -39.28
N PRO A 275 -5.12 27.01 -38.97
CA PRO A 275 -6.13 27.82 -39.64
C PRO A 275 -6.04 29.32 -39.28
N ALA A 276 -5.53 29.68 -38.09
CA ALA A 276 -5.30 31.07 -37.71
C ALA A 276 -4.12 31.69 -38.49
N LYS A 277 -3.03 30.94 -38.71
CA LYS A 277 -1.88 31.39 -39.51
C LYS A 277 -2.19 31.53 -41.01
N LYS A 278 -3.10 30.71 -41.55
CA LYS A 278 -3.57 30.83 -42.96
C LYS A 278 -4.44 32.09 -43.20
N LYS A 279 -5.26 32.51 -42.22
CA LYS A 279 -6.05 33.76 -42.33
C LYS A 279 -5.19 35.03 -42.29
N ILE A 280 -4.06 35.02 -41.59
CA ILE A 280 -3.17 36.20 -41.52
C ILE A 280 -2.40 36.36 -42.84
N LYS A 281 -2.01 35.27 -43.51
CA LYS A 281 -1.31 35.30 -44.81
C LYS A 281 -2.18 35.66 -46.01
N GLN A 282 -3.51 35.64 -45.88
CA GLN A 282 -4.44 36.03 -46.95
C GLN A 282 -4.90 37.49 -46.85
N THR A 283 -4.46 38.22 -45.82
CA THR A 283 -4.83 39.63 -45.58
C THR A 283 -3.64 40.59 -45.72
N VAL A 284 -2.56 40.17 -46.40
CA VAL A 284 -1.43 41.02 -46.80
C VAL A 284 -1.33 41.05 -48.31
#